data_AF-A0A7K6D6C1-F1
#
_entry.id   AF-A0A7K6D6C1-F1
#
_cell.length_a   1.000
_cell.length_b   1.000
_cell.length_c   1.000
_cell.angle_alpha   90.00
_cell.angle_beta   90.00
_cell.angle_gamma   90.00
#
_symmetry.space_group_name_H-M   'P 1'
#
loop_
_entity.id
_entity.type
_entity.pdbx_description
1 polymer ?
#
loop_
_entity_poly.entity_id
_entity_poly.type
_entity_poly.pdbx_seq_one_letter_code
_entity_poly.pdbx_strand_id
1 'polypeptide(L)' 'DEEEEEEEKIPDEAERELLRLEFTTRMFQSFLEGQDGDFDYREVDENPELDNLDIVSRDLEEKYFDEEEPSAAPELD' A
#
# COMPACT_ATOMS: atom_id res chain seq x y z
N ASP A 1 -5.66 43.78 -28.65
CA ASP A 1 -5.61 42.54 -27.87
C ASP A 1 -4.97 41.50 -28.75
N GLU A 2 -3.65 41.36 -28.61
CA GLU A 2 -2.88 40.32 -29.27
C GLU A 2 -3.16 39.03 -28.48
N GLU A 3 -3.90 38.10 -29.09
CA GLU A 3 -4.02 36.74 -28.59
C GLU A 3 -2.62 36.11 -28.71
N GLU A 4 -1.89 36.07 -27.60
CA GLU A 4 -0.68 35.25 -27.49
C GLU A 4 -1.11 33.80 -27.71
N GLU A 5 -0.82 33.27 -28.89
CA GLU A 5 -0.88 31.84 -29.15
C GLU A 5 0.04 31.16 -28.12
N GLU A 6 -0.54 30.45 -27.15
CA GLU A 6 0.21 29.60 -26.23
C GLU A 6 0.92 28.54 -27.07
N GLU A 7 2.17 28.80 -27.44
CA GLU A 7 3.03 27.78 -28.06
C GLU A 7 3.08 26.57 -27.13
N GLU A 8 2.58 25.42 -27.60
CA GLU A 8 2.67 24.15 -26.89
C GLU A 8 4.13 23.83 -26.58
N LYS A 9 4.55 24.15 -25.37
CA LYS A 9 5.93 23.95 -24.92
C LYS A 9 6.13 22.47 -24.59
N ILE A 10 6.83 21.75 -25.47
CA ILE A 10 7.18 20.35 -25.25
C ILE A 10 8.19 20.29 -24.08
N PRO A 11 7.87 19.60 -22.98
CA PRO A 11 8.76 19.53 -21.81
C PRO A 11 10.02 18.73 -22.14
N ASP A 12 11.14 19.13 -21.54
CA ASP A 12 12.39 18.39 -21.65
C ASP A 12 12.34 17.06 -20.86
N GLU A 13 13.39 16.25 -20.95
CA GLU A 13 13.40 14.93 -20.30
C GLU A 13 13.30 15.02 -18.77
N ALA A 14 13.96 15.99 -18.14
CA ALA A 14 13.94 16.18 -16.70
C ALA A 14 12.58 16.73 -16.24
N GLU A 15 12.02 17.70 -16.96
CA GLU A 15 10.68 18.21 -16.74
C GLU A 15 9.63 17.08 -16.89
N ARG A 16 9.78 16.21 -17.89
CA ARG A 16 8.88 15.08 -18.09
C ARG A 16 8.96 14.05 -16.96
N GLU A 17 10.16 13.80 -16.43
CA GLU A 17 10.33 12.95 -15.24
C GLU A 17 9.68 13.57 -13.99
N LEU A 18 9.86 14.88 -13.78
CA LEU A 18 9.24 15.60 -12.67
C LEU A 18 7.71 15.59 -12.77
N LEU A 19 7.16 15.88 -13.94
CA LEU A 19 5.72 15.84 -14.20
C LEU A 19 5.15 14.43 -13.98
N ARG A 20 5.88 13.40 -14.42
CA ARG A 20 5.51 12.01 -14.15
C ARG A 20 5.49 11.75 -12.65
N LEU A 21 6.52 12.15 -11.92
CA LEU A 21 6.62 11.94 -10.48
C LEU A 21 5.49 12.65 -9.73
N GLU A 22 5.21 13.92 -10.08
CA GLU A 22 4.11 14.70 -9.52
C GLU A 22 2.77 13.99 -9.75
N PHE A 23 2.48 13.64 -11.00
CA PHE A 23 1.25 12.96 -11.37
C PHE A 23 1.08 11.65 -10.59
N THR A 24 2.11 10.81 -10.57
CA THR A 24 2.03 9.51 -9.89
C THR A 24 1.84 9.69 -8.38
N THR A 25 2.58 10.63 -7.78
CA THR A 25 2.46 10.95 -6.35
C THR A 25 1.07 11.43 -5.98
N ARG A 26 0.50 12.34 -6.79
CA ARG A 26 -0.85 12.86 -6.59
C ARG A 26 -1.90 11.76 -6.71
N MET A 27 -1.80 10.91 -7.72
CA MET A 27 -2.71 9.77 -7.88
C MET A 27 -2.62 8.80 -6.70
N PHE A 28 -1.41 8.51 -6.21
CA PHE A 28 -1.24 7.70 -5.00
C PHE A 28 -1.88 8.35 -3.76
N GLN A 29 -1.76 9.67 -3.61
CA GLN A 29 -2.42 10.38 -2.50
C GLN A 29 -3.94 10.32 -2.62
N SER A 30 -4.50 10.62 -3.79
CA SER A 30 -5.95 10.51 -4.04
C SER A 30 -6.48 9.11 -3.72
N PHE A 31 -5.73 8.08 -4.12
CA PHE A 31 -6.05 6.69 -3.82
C PHE A 31 -6.07 6.43 -2.32
N LEU A 32 -5.02 6.80 -1.60
CA LEU A 32 -4.96 6.60 -0.14
C LEU A 32 -6.02 7.42 0.62
N GLU A 33 -6.45 8.55 0.07
CA GLU A 33 -7.47 9.42 0.66
C GLU A 33 -8.91 9.01 0.29
N GLY A 34 -9.10 8.00 -0.56
CA GLY A 34 -10.43 7.54 -0.94
C GLY A 34 -11.15 8.47 -1.93
N GLN A 35 -10.40 9.29 -2.69
CA GLN A 35 -10.97 10.38 -3.52
C GLN A 35 -11.33 9.96 -4.95
N ASP A 36 -10.94 8.76 -5.38
CA ASP A 36 -11.20 8.24 -6.71
C ASP A 36 -12.61 7.65 -6.74
N GLY A 37 -13.58 8.45 -7.18
CA GLY A 37 -15.01 8.09 -7.14
C GLY A 37 -15.44 6.97 -8.09
N ASP A 38 -14.55 6.57 -9.01
CA ASP A 38 -14.73 5.44 -9.94
C ASP A 38 -14.06 4.15 -9.45
N PHE A 39 -13.34 4.19 -8.32
CA PHE A 39 -12.73 3.02 -7.70
C PHE A 39 -13.51 2.60 -6.44
N ASP A 40 -13.78 1.29 -6.30
CA ASP A 40 -14.44 0.76 -5.10
C ASP A 40 -13.39 0.34 -4.07
N TYR A 41 -13.10 1.23 -3.12
CA TYR A 41 -12.12 1.00 -2.06
C TYR A 41 -12.42 -0.25 -1.20
N ARG A 42 -13.67 -0.72 -1.15
CA ARG A 42 -14.03 -1.95 -0.43
C ARG A 42 -13.39 -3.19 -1.05
N GLU A 43 -13.06 -3.18 -2.33
CA GLU A 43 -12.38 -4.31 -2.98
C GLU A 43 -10.94 -4.52 -2.46
N VAL A 44 -10.38 -3.53 -1.77
CA VAL A 44 -9.05 -3.60 -1.15
C VAL A 44 -9.17 -3.57 0.37
N ASP A 45 -9.86 -2.57 0.93
CA ASP A 45 -9.94 -2.35 2.39
C ASP A 45 -10.74 -3.45 3.12
N GLU A 46 -11.76 -4.01 2.47
CA GLU A 46 -12.64 -5.04 3.07
C GLU A 46 -12.39 -6.43 2.47
N ASN A 47 -11.24 -6.64 1.83
CA ASN A 47 -10.95 -7.88 1.11
C ASN A 47 -10.06 -8.83 1.95
N PRO A 48 -10.64 -9.88 2.55
CA PRO A 48 -9.89 -10.81 3.41
C PRO A 48 -8.87 -11.66 2.66
N GLU A 49 -8.93 -11.74 1.34
CA GLU A 49 -7.92 -12.46 0.54
C GLU A 49 -6.63 -11.65 0.39
N LEU A 50 -6.69 -10.33 0.60
CA LEU A 50 -5.52 -9.45 0.65
C LEU A 50 -4.94 -9.32 2.05
N ASP A 51 -5.68 -9.77 3.08
CA ASP A 51 -5.19 -9.81 4.45
C ASP A 51 -4.09 -10.85 4.58
N ASN A 52 -2.98 -10.48 5.20
CA ASN A 52 -1.87 -11.39 5.44
C ASN A 52 -2.11 -12.23 6.72
N LEU A 53 -3.15 -13.06 6.67
CA LEU A 53 -3.58 -13.90 7.79
C LEU A 53 -2.50 -14.92 8.22
N ASP A 54 -1.62 -15.32 7.29
CA ASP A 54 -0.50 -16.22 7.57
C ASP A 54 0.47 -15.63 8.59
N ILE A 55 0.70 -14.30 8.55
CA ILE A 55 1.53 -13.62 9.55
C ILE A 55 0.85 -13.64 10.91
N VAL A 56 -0.46 -13.38 10.97
CA VAL A 56 -1.22 -13.36 12.23
C VAL A 56 -1.19 -14.73 12.91
N SER A 57 -1.34 -15.83 12.16
CA SER A 57 -1.25 -17.18 12.71
C SER A 57 0.12 -17.45 13.34
N ARG A 58 1.20 -17.11 12.62
CA ARG A 58 2.56 -17.29 13.13
C ARG A 58 2.84 -16.46 14.37
N ASP A 59 2.45 -15.18 14.39
CA ASP A 59 2.67 -14.29 15.53
C ASP A 59 1.92 -14.80 16.78
N LEU A 60 0.73 -15.41 16.59
CA LEU A 60 -0.03 -16.04 17.68
C LEU A 60 0.64 -17.33 18.17
N GLU A 61 1.15 -18.15 17.26
CA GLU A 61 1.89 -19.37 17.60
C GLU A 61 3.16 -19.05 18.38
N GLU A 62 3.98 -18.11 17.90
CA GLU A 62 5.20 -17.66 18.59
C GLU A 62 4.89 -17.15 20.01
N LYS A 63 3.85 -16.35 20.16
CA LYS A 63 3.39 -15.89 21.48
C LYS A 63 2.99 -17.04 22.41
N TYR A 64 2.30 -18.06 21.89
CA TYR A 64 1.93 -19.24 22.68
C TYR A 64 3.16 -19.97 23.23
N PHE A 65 4.21 -20.12 22.43
CA PHE A 65 5.46 -20.75 22.87
C PHE A 65 6.28 -19.86 23.82
N ASP A 66 6.30 -18.55 23.60
CA ASP A 66 7.02 -17.60 24.47
C ASP A 66 6.36 -17.41 25.84
N GLU A 67 5.03 -17.59 25.94
CA GLU A 67 4.28 -17.52 27.20
C GLU A 67 4.46 -18.77 28.09
N GLU A 68 4.91 -19.90 27.53
CA GLU A 68 5.20 -21.11 28.29
C GLU A 68 6.65 -21.14 28.79
N GLU A 69 6.85 -21.30 30.09
CA GLU A 69 8.17 -21.58 30.67
C GLU A 69 8.68 -22.95 30.19
N PRO A 70 9.95 -23.09 29.80
CA PRO A 70 10.49 -24.36 29.33
C PRO A 70 10.39 -25.43 30.42
N SER A 71 9.59 -26.47 30.18
CA SER A 71 9.41 -27.60 31.09
C SER A 71 10.19 -28.83 30.62
N ALA A 72 10.51 -29.72 31.55
CA ALA A 72 11.13 -31.00 31.21
C ALA A 72 10.15 -31.85 30.39
N ALA A 73 10.64 -32.47 29.32
CA ALA A 73 9.82 -33.33 28.47
C ALA A 73 9.16 -34.43 29.32
N PRO A 74 7.87 -34.75 29.08
CA PRO A 74 7.17 -35.78 29.84
C PRO A 74 7.86 -37.13 29.64
N GLU A 75 8.11 -37.86 30.72
CA GLU A 75 8.62 -39.22 30.63
C GLU A 75 7.54 -40.12 30.00
N LEU A 76 7.88 -40.76 28.89
CA LEU A 76 7.02 -41.73 28.22
C LEU A 76 7.19 -43.09 28.91
N ASP A 77 6.11 -43.64 29.46
CA ASP A 77 6.03 -45.03 29.97
C ASP A 77 5.88 -46.03 28.82
#